data_AF-A0A519KQD2-F1
#
_entry.id   AF-A0A519KQD2-F1
#
_cell.length_a   1.000
_cell.length_b   1.000
_cell.length_c   1.000
_cell.angle_alpha   90.00
_cell.angle_beta   90.00
_cell.angle_gamma   90.00
#
_symmetry.space_group_name_H-M   'P 1'
#
loop_
_entity.id
_entity.type
_entity.pdbx_description
1 polymer ?
#
loop_
_entity_poly.entity_id
_entity_poly.type
_entity_poly.pdbx_seq_one_letter_code
_entity_poly.pdbx_strand_id
1 'polypeptide(L)'
;HTSAATVAVLPEVEDVEIDIQDKDIRIDTFRASGSGGQHVNKTDSAVRITHFPSGIVVTSSEKSQHVNRDKAMKNLRVRLYDMQRQAKDNARSDARKSQVGSGDRSERIRTYNFPQGRVSDHRINLTLHSLPQILEGDIDPLLDALIAEDQAARLADLEAEFGG
;
A
#
# COMPACT_ATOMS: atom_id res chain seq x y z
N HIS A 1 -19.55 14.13 -28.42
CA HIS A 1 -19.51 14.35 -26.95
C HIS A 1 -18.06 14.32 -26.49
N THR A 2 -17.72 15.06 -25.43
CA THR A 2 -16.39 15.04 -24.81
C THR A 2 -16.51 14.30 -23.48
N SER A 3 -15.66 13.30 -23.28
CA SER A 3 -15.61 12.48 -22.07
C SER A 3 -14.21 12.56 -21.45
N ALA A 4 -14.11 12.27 -20.16
CA ALA A 4 -12.85 12.16 -19.44
C ALA A 4 -12.71 10.75 -18.84
N ALA A 5 -11.47 10.27 -18.74
CA ALA A 5 -11.13 9.00 -18.13
C ALA A 5 -9.82 9.16 -17.35
N THR A 6 -9.68 8.43 -16.26
CA THR A 6 -8.50 8.45 -15.39
C THR A 6 -7.83 7.08 -15.37
N VAL A 7 -6.50 7.08 -15.31
CA VAL A 7 -5.69 5.87 -15.29
C VAL A 7 -4.65 6.04 -14.18
N ALA A 8 -4.59 5.08 -13.26
CA ALA A 8 -3.56 4.99 -12.24
C ALA A 8 -2.70 3.77 -12.49
N VAL A 9 -1.38 3.94 -12.41
CA VAL A 9 -0.40 2.85 -12.57
C VAL A 9 0.32 2.69 -11.25
N LEU A 10 0.13 1.53 -10.61
CA LEU A 10 0.72 1.19 -9.32
C LEU A 10 1.50 -0.12 -9.49
N PRO A 11 2.66 -0.27 -8.82
CA PRO A 11 3.40 -1.52 -8.84
C PRO A 11 2.57 -2.64 -8.20
N GLU A 12 2.89 -3.88 -8.58
CA GLU A 12 2.34 -5.05 -7.93
C GLU A 12 2.77 -5.11 -6.46
N VAL A 13 1.87 -5.59 -5.60
CA VAL A 13 2.10 -5.63 -4.15
C VAL A 13 2.22 -7.08 -3.74
N GLU A 14 3.33 -7.44 -3.11
CA GLU A 14 3.49 -8.77 -2.51
C GLU A 14 2.58 -8.93 -1.29
N ASP A 15 2.17 -10.18 -1.05
CA ASP A 15 1.38 -10.56 0.10
C ASP A 15 2.09 -10.20 1.42
N VAL A 16 1.28 -9.97 2.45
CA VAL A 16 1.79 -9.65 3.79
C VAL A 16 2.15 -10.94 4.51
N GLU A 17 3.45 -11.25 4.59
CA GLU A 17 3.96 -12.32 5.44
C GLU A 17 4.35 -11.77 6.81
N ILE A 18 3.80 -12.37 7.88
CA ILE A 18 4.08 -11.98 9.27
C ILE A 18 4.96 -13.03 9.92
N ASP A 19 6.26 -12.73 10.00
CA ASP A 19 7.19 -13.43 10.87
C ASP A 19 7.22 -12.75 12.26
N ILE A 20 7.09 -13.55 13.32
CA ILE A 20 7.14 -13.06 14.70
C ILE A 20 8.35 -13.70 15.35
N GLN A 21 9.38 -12.91 15.62
CA GLN A 21 10.57 -13.40 16.28
C GLN A 21 10.35 -13.42 17.80
N ASP A 22 10.85 -14.47 18.46
CA ASP A 22 10.71 -14.62 19.92
C ASP A 22 11.32 -13.44 20.69
N LYS A 23 12.34 -12.77 20.12
CA LYS A 23 12.99 -11.59 20.72
C LYS A 23 12.09 -10.34 20.72
N ASP A 24 11.10 -10.30 19.83
CA ASP A 24 10.22 -9.14 19.64
C ASP A 24 8.96 -9.22 20.51
N ILE A 25 8.79 -10.32 21.25
CA ILE A 25 7.64 -10.56 22.11
C ILE A 25 8.03 -10.78 23.56
N ARG A 26 7.20 -10.27 24.48
CA ARG A 26 7.23 -10.65 25.90
C ARG A 26 5.98 -11.42 26.25
N ILE A 27 6.16 -12.52 26.95
CA ILE A 27 5.08 -13.39 27.39
C ILE A 27 5.01 -13.31 28.92
N ASP A 28 3.94 -12.71 29.42
CA ASP A 28 3.67 -12.55 30.84
C ASP A 28 2.56 -13.53 31.26
N THR A 29 2.80 -14.32 32.31
CA THR A 29 1.80 -15.24 32.90
C THR A 29 1.26 -14.68 34.19
N PHE A 30 -0.06 -14.72 34.38
CA PHE A 30 -0.72 -14.16 35.55
C PHE A 30 -2.02 -14.90 35.87
N ARG A 31 -2.63 -14.56 37.01
CA ARG A 31 -3.90 -15.15 37.45
C ARG A 31 -5.04 -14.68 36.58
N ALA A 32 -5.87 -15.62 36.11
CA ALA A 32 -7.07 -15.28 35.36
C ALA A 32 -8.03 -14.45 36.24
N SER A 33 -8.46 -13.30 35.76
CA SER A 33 -9.48 -12.48 36.42
C SER A 33 -10.87 -12.95 36.00
N GLY A 34 -11.61 -13.60 36.90
CA GLY A 34 -12.98 -14.06 36.63
C GLY A 34 -13.64 -14.73 37.85
N SER A 35 -14.97 -14.89 37.81
CA SER A 35 -15.80 -15.48 38.89
C SER A 35 -15.63 -17.00 38.99
N GLY A 36 -14.40 -17.47 39.17
CA GLY A 36 -14.08 -18.88 39.29
C GLY A 36 -13.96 -19.34 40.75
N GLY A 37 -14.30 -20.61 41.00
CA GLY A 37 -14.09 -21.25 42.30
C GLY A 37 -12.61 -21.34 42.69
N GLN A 38 -12.31 -22.04 43.80
CA GLN A 38 -10.97 -22.11 44.41
C GLN A 38 -9.81 -22.42 43.43
N HIS A 39 -10.08 -23.13 42.34
CA HIS A 39 -9.10 -23.48 41.30
C HIS A 39 -8.64 -22.28 40.44
N VAL A 40 -9.51 -21.29 40.18
CA VAL A 40 -9.15 -20.09 39.39
C VAL A 40 -8.27 -19.13 40.20
N ASN A 41 -8.41 -19.15 41.54
CA ASN A 41 -7.64 -18.30 42.44
C ASN A 41 -6.23 -18.82 42.75
N LYS A 42 -5.92 -20.09 42.42
CA LYS A 42 -4.63 -20.74 42.73
C LYS A 42 -3.69 -20.94 41.55
N THR A 43 -4.20 -21.02 40.32
CA THR A 43 -3.40 -21.41 39.15
C THR A 43 -3.15 -20.23 38.23
N ASP A 44 -1.88 -19.92 37.96
CA ASP A 44 -1.45 -18.87 37.04
C ASP A 44 -1.59 -19.35 35.58
N SER A 45 -2.84 -19.39 35.06
CA SER A 45 -3.11 -19.91 33.71
C SER A 45 -3.20 -18.84 32.63
N ALA A 46 -3.46 -17.57 32.94
CA ALA A 46 -3.66 -16.53 31.93
C ALA A 46 -2.31 -16.08 31.33
N VAL A 47 -2.33 -15.81 30.02
CA VAL A 47 -1.14 -15.41 29.25
C VAL A 47 -1.41 -14.08 28.55
N ARG A 48 -0.47 -13.15 28.67
CA ARG A 48 -0.41 -11.90 27.92
C ARG A 48 0.83 -11.90 27.06
N ILE A 49 0.68 -11.55 25.79
CA ILE A 49 1.79 -11.38 24.85
C ILE A 49 1.84 -9.91 24.43
N THR A 50 3.00 -9.31 24.56
CA THR A 50 3.28 -7.94 24.12
C THR A 50 4.27 -8.00 22.97
N HIS A 51 3.94 -7.44 21.81
CA HIS A 51 4.87 -7.29 20.70
C HIS A 51 5.49 -5.89 20.77
N PHE A 52 6.80 -5.81 21.03
CA PHE A 52 7.48 -4.53 21.25
C PHE A 52 7.46 -3.61 20.03
N PRO A 53 7.75 -4.08 18.80
CA PRO A 53 7.82 -3.19 17.64
C PRO A 53 6.48 -2.51 17.29
N SER A 54 5.36 -3.23 17.47
CA SER A 54 4.03 -2.67 17.16
C SER A 54 3.28 -2.12 18.37
N GLY A 55 3.76 -2.37 19.59
CA GLY A 55 3.05 -2.05 20.83
C GLY A 55 1.77 -2.86 21.05
N ILE A 56 1.45 -3.85 20.20
CA ILE A 56 0.22 -4.64 20.32
C ILE A 56 0.32 -5.59 21.51
N VAL A 57 -0.68 -5.49 22.39
CA VAL A 57 -0.86 -6.40 23.51
C VAL A 57 -2.09 -7.26 23.28
N VAL A 58 -1.93 -8.57 23.43
CA VAL A 58 -3.01 -9.56 23.39
C VAL A 58 -3.00 -10.40 24.66
N THR A 59 -4.16 -10.91 25.05
CA THR A 59 -4.32 -11.67 26.28
C THR A 59 -5.31 -12.81 26.08
N SER A 60 -5.09 -13.94 26.76
CA SER A 60 -5.99 -15.09 26.78
C SER A 60 -6.01 -15.74 28.17
N SER A 61 -7.18 -16.15 28.65
CA SER A 61 -7.41 -16.55 30.05
C SER A 61 -8.32 -17.78 30.20
N GLU A 62 -8.08 -18.80 29.40
CA GLU A 62 -8.69 -20.14 29.52
C GLU A 62 -8.07 -20.97 30.66
N LYS A 63 -8.59 -22.19 30.84
CA LYS A 63 -8.15 -23.14 31.87
C LYS A 63 -6.68 -23.57 31.75
N SER A 64 -6.13 -23.64 30.55
CA SER A 64 -4.77 -24.15 30.29
C SER A 64 -3.85 -23.05 29.76
N GLN A 65 -2.68 -22.91 30.37
CA GLN A 65 -1.66 -21.93 30.00
C GLN A 65 -1.15 -22.14 28.57
N HIS A 66 -0.88 -23.38 28.15
CA HIS A 66 -0.41 -23.68 26.80
C HIS A 66 -1.44 -23.26 25.74
N VAL A 67 -2.71 -23.59 26.00
CA VAL A 67 -3.83 -23.17 25.13
C VAL A 67 -3.93 -21.64 25.07
N ASN A 68 -3.68 -20.95 26.19
CA ASN A 68 -3.66 -19.49 26.23
C ASN A 68 -2.50 -18.88 25.45
N ARG A 69 -1.31 -19.49 25.52
CA ARG A 69 -0.14 -19.05 24.75
C ARG A 69 -0.42 -19.18 23.25
N ASP A 70 -0.96 -20.32 22.81
CA ASP A 70 -1.26 -20.57 21.39
C ASP A 70 -2.35 -19.62 20.87
N LYS A 71 -3.42 -19.44 21.64
CA LYS A 71 -4.50 -18.49 21.31
C LYS A 71 -4.00 -17.05 21.27
N ALA A 72 -3.21 -16.64 22.25
CA ALA A 72 -2.63 -15.30 22.28
C ALA A 72 -1.69 -15.08 21.08
N MET A 73 -0.84 -16.05 20.73
CA MET A 73 0.04 -15.97 19.57
C MET A 73 -0.76 -15.86 18.26
N LYS A 74 -1.81 -16.67 18.10
CA LYS A 74 -2.69 -16.61 16.93
C LYS A 74 -3.37 -15.23 16.82
N ASN A 75 -3.87 -14.70 17.93
CA ASN A 75 -4.47 -13.37 17.96
C ASN A 75 -3.46 -12.26 17.66
N LEU A 76 -2.22 -12.39 18.14
CA LEU A 76 -1.15 -11.45 17.82
C LEU A 76 -0.87 -11.44 16.32
N ARG A 77 -0.73 -12.62 15.70
CA ARG A 77 -0.48 -12.74 14.25
C ARG A 77 -1.60 -12.11 13.42
N VAL A 78 -2.86 -12.36 13.78
CA VAL A 78 -4.02 -11.76 13.10
C VAL A 78 -3.97 -10.23 13.20
N ARG A 79 -3.73 -9.66 14.39
CA ARG A 79 -3.67 -8.21 14.56
C ARG A 79 -2.50 -7.56 13.82
N LEU A 80 -1.34 -8.22 13.80
CA LEU A 80 -0.17 -7.74 13.05
C LEU A 80 -0.43 -7.77 11.54
N TYR A 81 -1.05 -8.84 11.04
CA TYR A 81 -1.46 -8.95 9.66
C TYR A 81 -2.44 -7.84 9.27
N ASP A 82 -3.50 -7.64 10.04
CA ASP A 82 -4.50 -6.60 9.76
C ASP A 82 -3.87 -5.19 9.77
N MET A 83 -2.96 -4.92 10.71
CA MET A 83 -2.24 -3.65 10.78
C MET A 83 -1.38 -3.40 9.54
N GLN A 84 -0.57 -4.38 9.13
CA GLN A 84 0.29 -4.23 7.95
C GLN A 84 -0.52 -4.16 6.65
N ARG A 85 -1.58 -4.97 6.53
CA ARG A 85 -2.50 -4.93 5.41
C ARG A 85 -3.16 -3.56 5.31
N GLN A 86 -3.70 -3.03 6.40
CA GLN A 86 -4.32 -1.70 6.42
C GLN A 86 -3.31 -0.61 6.06
N ALA A 87 -2.07 -0.69 6.56
CA ALA A 87 -1.02 0.25 6.21
C ALA A 87 -0.70 0.22 4.70
N LYS A 88 -0.56 -0.97 4.10
CA LYS A 88 -0.38 -1.14 2.65
C LYS A 88 -1.58 -0.60 1.86
N ASP A 89 -2.81 -0.92 2.28
CA ASP A 89 -4.04 -0.48 1.61
C ASP A 89 -4.21 1.05 1.66
N ASN A 90 -3.86 1.67 2.79
CA ASN A 90 -3.85 3.12 2.95
C ASN A 90 -2.81 3.76 2.03
N ALA A 91 -1.57 3.30 2.08
CA ALA A 91 -0.49 3.79 1.22
C ALA A 91 -0.84 3.66 -0.26
N ARG A 92 -1.44 2.53 -0.67
CA ARG A 92 -1.91 2.30 -2.03
C ARG A 92 -3.04 3.24 -2.41
N SER A 93 -4.01 3.44 -1.51
CA SER A 93 -5.15 4.33 -1.74
C SER A 93 -4.69 5.77 -1.91
N ASP A 94 -3.73 6.22 -1.10
CA ASP A 94 -3.20 7.57 -1.15
C ASP A 94 -2.33 7.79 -2.39
N ALA A 95 -1.49 6.83 -2.76
CA ALA A 95 -0.75 6.84 -4.03
C ALA A 95 -1.68 6.85 -5.26
N ARG A 96 -2.81 6.12 -5.21
CA ARG A 96 -3.80 6.16 -6.28
C ARG A 96 -4.48 7.52 -6.38
N LYS A 97 -4.87 8.10 -5.24
CA LYS A 97 -5.53 9.40 -5.19
C LYS A 97 -4.62 10.51 -5.73
N SER A 98 -3.33 10.47 -5.42
CA SER A 98 -2.38 11.47 -5.93
C SER A 98 -2.19 11.40 -7.44
N GLN A 99 -2.27 10.21 -8.06
CA GLN A 99 -2.17 10.06 -9.52
C GLN A 99 -3.46 10.46 -10.26
N VAL A 100 -4.62 10.15 -9.70
CA VAL A 100 -5.92 10.34 -10.37
C VAL A 100 -6.44 11.78 -10.25
N GLY A 101 -6.05 12.49 -9.19
CA GLY A 101 -6.55 13.84 -8.92
C GLY A 101 -8.07 13.88 -8.76
N SER A 102 -8.69 14.97 -9.23
CA SER A 102 -10.15 15.15 -9.23
C SER A 102 -10.85 14.35 -10.34
N GLY A 103 -10.10 13.94 -11.36
CA GLY A 103 -10.62 13.33 -12.59
C GLY A 103 -11.37 14.32 -13.50
N ASP A 104 -11.29 15.62 -13.22
CA ASP A 104 -11.87 16.64 -14.08
C ASP A 104 -11.05 16.85 -15.36
N ARG A 105 -11.71 17.32 -16.40
CA ARG A 105 -11.13 17.63 -17.72
C ARG A 105 -10.02 18.68 -17.65
N SER A 106 -10.00 19.51 -16.61
CA SER A 106 -9.02 20.56 -16.38
C SER A 106 -7.62 20.00 -16.07
N GLU A 107 -7.55 18.78 -15.51
CA GLU A 107 -6.31 18.10 -15.12
C GLU A 107 -5.86 17.07 -16.17
N ARG A 108 -6.42 17.13 -17.38
CA ARG A 108 -6.12 16.15 -18.42
C ARG A 108 -4.64 16.23 -18.83
N ILE A 109 -3.96 15.09 -18.77
CA ILE A 109 -2.59 14.97 -19.31
C ILE A 109 -2.60 14.72 -20.82
N ARG A 110 -3.72 14.22 -21.37
CA ARG A 110 -3.83 13.84 -22.78
C ARG A 110 -5.23 14.06 -23.34
N THR A 111 -5.32 14.31 -24.63
CA THR A 111 -6.59 14.46 -25.35
C THR A 111 -6.60 13.59 -26.60
N TYR A 112 -7.60 12.71 -26.69
CA TYR A 112 -7.86 11.86 -27.85
C TYR A 112 -8.99 12.50 -28.67
N ASN A 113 -8.70 12.95 -29.89
CA ASN A 113 -9.62 13.66 -30.77
C ASN A 113 -9.96 12.80 -31.99
N PHE A 114 -11.08 12.08 -31.91
CA PHE A 114 -11.55 11.17 -32.96
C PHE A 114 -11.87 11.88 -34.29
N PRO A 115 -12.62 13.00 -34.35
CA PRO A 115 -12.92 13.68 -35.61
C PRO A 115 -11.67 14.12 -36.40
N GLN A 116 -10.58 14.43 -35.70
CA GLN A 116 -9.33 14.90 -36.31
C GLN A 116 -8.22 13.83 -36.31
N GLY A 117 -8.54 12.60 -35.89
CA GLY A 117 -7.61 11.46 -35.89
C GLY A 117 -6.32 11.69 -35.11
N ARG A 118 -6.34 12.50 -34.05
CA ARG A 118 -5.11 12.88 -33.32
C ARG A 118 -5.16 12.58 -31.83
N VAL A 119 -3.97 12.44 -31.24
CA VAL A 119 -3.74 12.46 -29.81
C VAL A 119 -2.79 13.60 -29.47
N SER A 120 -3.08 14.34 -28.41
CA SER A 120 -2.22 15.42 -27.90
C SER A 120 -1.89 15.16 -26.44
N ASP A 121 -0.61 15.09 -26.08
CA ASP A 121 -0.12 14.98 -24.69
C ASP A 121 0.34 16.36 -24.21
N HIS A 122 -0.33 16.87 -23.19
CA HIS A 122 -0.15 18.24 -22.70
C HIS A 122 1.05 18.39 -21.78
N ARG A 123 1.69 17.29 -21.35
CA ARG A 123 2.89 17.36 -20.49
C ARG A 123 4.09 17.91 -21.25
N ILE A 124 4.20 17.53 -22.52
CA ILE A 124 5.31 17.92 -23.41
C ILE A 124 4.82 18.67 -24.66
N ASN A 125 3.53 19.00 -24.71
CA ASN A 125 2.85 19.63 -25.85
C ASN A 125 3.01 18.88 -27.19
N LEU A 126 3.16 17.55 -27.15
CA LEU A 126 3.29 16.71 -28.34
C LEU A 126 1.91 16.40 -28.94
N THR A 127 1.80 16.46 -30.26
CA THR A 127 0.60 16.04 -30.99
C THR A 127 0.96 15.05 -32.10
N LEU A 128 0.29 13.90 -32.11
CA LEU A 128 0.45 12.85 -33.11
C LEU A 128 -0.87 12.65 -33.87
N HIS A 129 -0.81 12.49 -35.18
CA HIS A 129 -1.96 12.27 -36.07
C HIS A 129 -2.21 10.79 -36.39
N SER A 130 -1.79 9.90 -35.48
CA SER A 130 -1.84 8.45 -35.61
C SER A 130 -2.79 7.82 -34.58
N LEU A 131 -3.95 8.45 -34.35
CA LEU A 131 -4.91 7.98 -33.34
C LEU A 131 -5.34 6.52 -33.54
N PRO A 132 -5.68 6.04 -34.75
CA PRO A 132 -6.08 4.64 -34.94
C PRO A 132 -4.98 3.65 -34.51
N GLN A 133 -3.72 3.89 -34.89
CA GLN A 133 -2.59 3.03 -34.56
C GLN A 133 -2.36 2.99 -33.04
N ILE A 134 -2.43 4.14 -32.39
CA ILE A 134 -2.25 4.24 -30.94
C ILE A 134 -3.36 3.48 -30.18
N LEU A 135 -4.59 3.47 -30.71
CA LEU A 135 -5.68 2.70 -30.12
C LEU A 135 -5.53 1.19 -30.35
N GLU A 136 -4.81 0.77 -31.40
CA GLU A 136 -4.48 -0.62 -31.68
C GLU A 136 -3.27 -1.13 -30.87
N GLY A 137 -2.59 -0.24 -30.14
CA GLY A 137 -1.49 -0.57 -29.23
C GLY A 137 -0.12 -0.04 -29.66
N ASP A 138 -0.01 0.58 -30.82
CA ASP A 138 1.23 1.21 -31.32
C ASP A 138 1.44 2.59 -30.63
N ILE A 139 1.71 2.55 -29.33
CA ILE A 139 1.87 3.72 -28.47
C ILE A 139 3.34 4.08 -28.23
N ASP A 140 4.27 3.24 -28.67
CA ASP A 140 5.72 3.43 -28.45
C ASP A 140 6.22 4.81 -28.88
N PRO A 141 5.83 5.37 -30.06
CA PRO A 141 6.27 6.71 -30.45
C PRO A 141 5.89 7.82 -29.46
N LEU A 142 4.77 7.65 -28.74
CA LEU A 142 4.33 8.57 -27.70
C LEU A 142 5.10 8.36 -26.40
N LEU A 143 5.38 7.11 -26.03
CA LEU A 143 6.14 6.76 -24.82
C LEU A 143 7.59 7.22 -24.93
N ASP A 144 8.24 6.94 -26.06
CA ASP A 144 9.64 7.30 -26.29
C ASP A 144 9.87 8.81 -26.17
N ALA A 145 8.98 9.61 -26.75
CA ALA A 145 9.05 11.06 -26.65
C ALA A 145 8.91 11.56 -25.20
N LEU A 146 8.01 10.96 -24.42
CA LEU A 146 7.84 11.30 -23.00
C LEU A 146 9.04 10.89 -22.15
N ILE A 147 9.60 9.71 -22.41
CA ILE A 147 10.78 9.20 -21.70
C ILE A 147 11.99 10.07 -21.99
N ALA A 148 12.21 10.44 -23.25
CA ALA A 148 13.31 11.30 -23.66
C ALA A 148 13.25 12.68 -22.97
N GLU A 149 12.06 13.30 -22.92
CA GLU A 149 11.87 14.58 -22.24
C GLU A 149 12.10 14.47 -20.72
N ASP A 150 11.58 13.43 -20.07
CA ASP A 150 11.80 13.19 -18.63
C ASP A 150 13.28 12.96 -18.31
N GLN A 151 13.99 12.21 -19.14
CA GLN A 151 15.44 12.00 -19.00
C GLN A 151 16.23 13.30 -19.17
N ALA A 152 15.88 14.11 -20.17
CA ALA A 152 16.51 15.40 -20.41
C ALA A 152 16.29 16.36 -19.22
N ALA A 153 15.06 16.42 -18.69
CA ALA A 153 14.74 17.25 -17.53
C ALA A 153 15.54 16.84 -16.28
N ARG A 154 15.61 15.53 -15.99
CA ARG A 154 16.38 15.01 -14.84
C ARG A 154 17.87 15.28 -14.96
N LEU A 155 18.44 15.18 -16.17
CA LEU A 155 19.84 15.50 -16.41
C LEU A 155 20.10 17.00 -16.18
N ALA A 156 19.21 17.87 -16.66
CA ALA A 156 19.33 19.31 -16.44
C ALA A 156 19.24 19.69 -14.96
N ASP A 157 18.33 19.07 -14.20
CA ASP A 157 18.21 19.28 -12.76
C ASP A 157 19.48 18.86 -12.01
N LEU A 158 20.07 17.71 -12.38
CA LEU A 158 21.33 17.24 -11.82
C LEU A 158 22.49 18.19 -12.17
N GLU A 159 22.59 18.64 -13.41
CA GLU A 159 23.60 19.63 -13.83
C GLU A 159 23.47 20.95 -13.05
N ALA A 160 22.24 21.39 -12.74
CA ALA A 160 22.00 22.57 -11.92
C ALA A 160 22.41 22.36 -10.45
N GLU A 161 22.25 21.16 -9.91
CA GLU A 161 22.59 20.82 -8.52
C GLU A 161 24.10 20.62 -8.30
N PHE A 162 24.82 20.10 -9.31
CA PHE A 162 26.26 19.80 -9.22
C PHE A 162 27.18 20.75 -9.98
N GLY A 163 26.63 21.58 -10.87
CA GLY A 163 27.36 22.52 -11.73
C GLY A 163 27.43 23.96 -11.21
N GLY A 164 26.98 24.20 -9.97
CA GLY A 164 27.04 25.49 -9.26
C GLY A 164 28.26 25.65 -8.36
#